data_AF-A0AAW0N6Y4-F1
#
_entry.id   AF-A0AAW0N6Y4-F1
#
_cell.length_a   1.000
_cell.length_b   1.000
_cell.length_c   1.000
_cell.angle_alpha   90.00
_cell.angle_beta   90.00
_cell.angle_gamma   90.00
#
_symmetry.space_group_name_H-M   'P 1'
#
loop_
_entity.id
_entity.type
_entity.pdbx_description
1 polymer ?
#
loop_
_entity_poly.entity_id
_entity_poly.type
_entity_poly.pdbx_seq_one_letter_code
_entity_poly.pdbx_strand_id
1 'polypeptide(L)'
;MASLAEDLIKFYFSLGLRHGEILTLLNTVDDVVMSMRTLRRLLKRMGLYRRKNQSDPLDVAAFLIDQLDGHKKMYGYKLHHLNCIQAGFVVTQNTVRHLLRFLDPDGVEQRRRNRLQRRRYINSGPNFLWHVDSYDKLKPYGICINGAIDGFPGQ
;
A
#
# COMPACT_ATOMS: atom_id res chain seq x y z
N MET A 1 -18.73 3.78 30.18
CA MET A 1 -17.44 4.44 30.49
C MET A 1 -16.33 3.47 30.10
N ALA A 2 -15.78 3.58 28.90
CA ALA A 2 -14.60 2.80 28.52
C ALA A 2 -13.44 3.21 29.45
N SER A 3 -12.67 2.25 29.95
CA SER A 3 -11.50 2.61 30.78
C SER A 3 -10.43 3.24 29.89
N LEU A 4 -9.70 4.23 30.40
CA LEU A 4 -8.57 4.87 29.70
C LEU A 4 -7.61 3.85 29.05
N ALA A 5 -7.40 2.72 29.73
CA ALA A 5 -6.59 1.61 29.22
C ALA A 5 -7.16 0.94 27.95
N GLU A 6 -8.49 0.85 27.81
CA GLU A 6 -9.10 0.27 26.60
C GLU A 6 -8.88 1.16 25.37
N ASP A 7 -8.95 2.47 25.53
CA ASP A 7 -8.76 3.39 24.41
C ASP A 7 -7.28 3.46 23.98
N LEU A 8 -6.34 3.40 24.92
CA LEU A 8 -4.91 3.23 24.63
C LEU A 8 -4.64 1.90 23.89
N ILE A 9 -5.27 0.80 24.33
CA ILE A 9 -5.16 -0.49 23.63
C ILE A 9 -5.68 -0.39 22.20
N LYS A 10 -6.82 0.28 21.95
CA LYS A 10 -7.34 0.49 20.58
C LYS A 10 -6.34 1.29 19.73
N PHE A 11 -5.80 2.36 20.30
CA PHE A 11 -4.83 3.21 19.61
C PHE A 11 -3.59 2.43 19.20
N TYR A 12 -2.93 1.76 20.14
CA TYR A 12 -1.75 0.94 19.83
C TYR A 12 -2.06 -0.25 18.90
N PHE A 13 -3.26 -0.83 19.00
CA PHE A 13 -3.70 -1.87 18.08
C PHE A 13 -3.88 -1.34 16.65
N SER A 14 -4.45 -0.13 16.49
CA SER A 14 -4.63 0.52 15.18
C SER A 14 -3.30 0.89 14.51
N LEU A 15 -2.27 1.18 15.30
CA LEU A 15 -0.89 1.37 14.82
C LEU A 15 -0.23 0.08 14.28
N GLY A 16 -0.89 -1.07 14.42
CA GLY A 16 -0.39 -2.35 13.91
C GLY A 16 0.66 -3.02 14.78
N LEU A 17 0.95 -2.47 15.96
CA LEU A 17 1.93 -2.99 16.92
C LEU A 17 1.56 -4.41 17.35
N ARG A 18 2.55 -5.27 17.59
CA ARG A 18 2.37 -6.64 18.11
C ARG A 18 1.93 -6.57 19.57
N HIS A 19 1.27 -7.62 20.06
CA HIS A 19 0.82 -7.65 21.46
C HIS A 19 1.94 -7.42 22.49
N GLY A 20 3.17 -7.90 22.21
CA GLY A 20 4.31 -7.64 23.08
C GLY A 20 4.71 -6.16 23.11
N GLU A 21 4.73 -5.52 21.94
CA GLU A 21 5.04 -4.08 21.79
C GLU A 21 3.98 -3.20 22.47
N ILE A 22 2.71 -3.56 22.33
CA ILE A 22 1.60 -2.90 23.03
C ILE A 22 1.80 -2.99 24.54
N LEU A 23 2.18 -4.16 25.06
CA LEU A 23 2.38 -4.36 26.49
C LEU A 23 3.58 -3.57 27.02
N THR A 24 4.69 -3.53 26.26
CA THR A 24 5.85 -2.71 26.63
C THR A 24 5.49 -1.22 26.65
N LEU A 25 4.77 -0.71 25.65
CA LEU A 25 4.41 0.71 25.58
C LEU A 25 3.43 1.12 26.67
N LEU A 26 2.41 0.30 26.94
CA LEU A 26 1.48 0.55 28.04
C LEU A 26 2.21 0.65 29.38
N ASN A 27 3.25 -0.16 29.59
CA ASN A 27 4.03 -0.13 30.82
C ASN A 27 5.02 1.05 30.87
N THR A 28 5.70 1.37 29.77
CA THR A 28 6.77 2.38 29.76
C THR A 28 6.27 3.81 29.56
N VAL A 29 5.19 4.00 28.81
CA VAL A 29 4.69 5.32 28.41
C VAL A 29 3.50 5.74 29.27
N ASP A 30 2.52 4.84 29.45
CA ASP A 30 1.25 5.17 30.10
C ASP A 30 1.16 4.71 31.57
N ASP A 31 2.22 4.09 32.09
CA ASP A 31 2.30 3.51 33.45
C ASP A 31 1.17 2.51 33.78
N VAL A 32 0.65 1.83 32.75
CA VAL A 32 -0.40 0.82 32.87
C VAL A 32 0.22 -0.57 32.92
N VAL A 33 0.41 -1.08 34.14
CA VAL A 33 0.90 -2.44 34.37
C VAL A 33 -0.19 -3.47 34.09
N MET A 34 0.01 -4.32 33.08
CA MET A 34 -0.90 -5.43 32.81
C MET A 34 -0.23 -6.69 32.29
N SER A 35 -0.83 -7.85 32.59
CA SER A 35 -0.37 -9.13 32.07
C SER A 35 -0.79 -9.33 30.61
N MET A 36 0.02 -10.13 29.89
CA MET A 36 -0.30 -10.56 28.52
C MET A 36 -1.62 -11.34 28.42
N ARG A 37 -2.06 -11.99 29.50
CA ARG A 37 -3.36 -12.67 29.56
C ARG A 37 -4.50 -11.65 29.63
N THR A 38 -4.33 -10.59 30.42
CA THR A 38 -5.29 -9.49 30.54
C THR A 38 -5.45 -8.76 29.21
N LEU A 39 -4.35 -8.39 28.55
CA LEU A 39 -4.36 -7.75 27.23
C LEU A 39 -5.12 -8.61 26.20
N ARG A 40 -4.82 -9.92 26.11
CA ARG A 40 -5.52 -10.83 25.20
C ARG A 40 -7.02 -10.93 25.49
N ARG A 41 -7.42 -10.95 26.77
CA ARG A 41 -8.83 -10.98 27.16
C ARG A 41 -9.55 -9.68 26.77
N LEU A 42 -8.92 -8.53 26.98
CA LEU A 42 -9.45 -7.21 26.59
C LEU A 42 -9.62 -7.11 25.07
N LEU A 43 -8.57 -7.45 24.30
CA LEU A 43 -8.64 -7.46 22.83
C LEU A 43 -9.78 -8.37 22.32
N LYS A 44 -9.94 -9.57 22.91
CA LYS A 44 -11.04 -10.49 22.58
C LYS A 44 -12.41 -9.87 22.88
N ARG A 45 -12.57 -9.26 24.06
CA ARG A 45 -13.81 -8.59 24.49
C ARG A 45 -14.17 -7.43 23.57
N MET A 46 -13.17 -6.68 23.11
CA MET A 46 -13.34 -5.53 22.22
C MET A 46 -13.49 -5.94 20.74
N GLY A 47 -13.41 -7.24 20.42
CA GLY A 47 -13.47 -7.72 19.03
C GLY A 47 -12.26 -7.33 18.19
N LEU A 48 -11.14 -6.95 18.81
CA LEU A 48 -9.92 -6.52 18.13
C LEU A 48 -9.08 -7.73 17.73
N TYR A 49 -9.34 -8.22 16.51
CA TYR A 49 -8.62 -9.35 15.94
C TYR A 49 -7.81 -8.90 14.74
N ARG A 50 -6.53 -9.29 14.69
CA ARG A 50 -5.75 -9.15 13.47
C ARG A 50 -6.27 -10.17 12.45
N ARG A 51 -6.60 -9.71 11.24
CA ARG A 51 -6.95 -10.53 10.06
C ARG A 51 -8.28 -11.30 10.12
N LYS A 52 -9.11 -11.16 11.17
CA LYS A 52 -10.44 -11.80 11.24
C LYS A 52 -11.59 -10.86 10.83
N ASN A 53 -11.45 -9.57 11.07
CA ASN A 53 -12.50 -8.59 10.76
C ASN A 53 -12.28 -8.10 9.32
N GLN A 54 -12.50 -8.98 8.33
CA GLN A 54 -12.35 -8.56 6.93
C GLN A 54 -13.39 -7.50 6.59
N SER A 55 -12.94 -6.47 5.87
CA SER A 55 -13.83 -5.45 5.31
C SER A 55 -14.79 -6.09 4.30
N ASP A 56 -15.97 -5.49 4.13
CA ASP A 56 -16.94 -5.95 3.13
C ASP A 56 -16.29 -5.94 1.75
N PRO A 57 -16.32 -7.08 1.00
CA PRO A 57 -15.86 -7.12 -0.38
C PRO A 57 -16.45 -6.02 -1.27
N LEU A 58 -17.68 -5.57 -1.01
CA LEU A 58 -18.32 -4.50 -1.80
C LEU A 58 -17.62 -3.15 -1.62
N ASP A 59 -17.32 -2.76 -0.38
CA ASP A 59 -16.59 -1.52 -0.07
C ASP A 59 -15.18 -1.54 -0.66
N VAL A 60 -14.50 -2.68 -0.55
CA VAL A 60 -13.18 -2.87 -1.15
C VAL A 60 -13.25 -2.80 -2.68
N ALA A 61 -14.29 -3.36 -3.30
CA ALA A 61 -14.50 -3.28 -4.74
C ALA A 61 -14.75 -1.84 -5.19
N ALA A 62 -15.60 -1.09 -4.49
CA ALA A 62 -15.84 0.33 -4.76
C ALA A 62 -14.55 1.15 -4.68
N PHE A 63 -13.75 0.94 -3.63
CA PHE A 63 -12.42 1.56 -3.53
C PHE A 63 -11.52 1.18 -4.71
N LEU A 64 -11.45 -0.10 -5.08
CA LEU A 64 -10.62 -0.53 -6.20
C LEU A 64 -11.06 0.09 -7.53
N ILE A 65 -12.37 0.23 -7.79
CA ILE A 65 -12.90 0.88 -9.00
C ILE A 65 -12.42 2.32 -9.08
N ASP A 66 -12.53 3.09 -8.00
CA ASP A 66 -12.01 4.47 -7.93
C ASP A 66 -10.50 4.54 -8.23
N GLN A 67 -9.71 3.60 -7.70
CA GLN A 67 -8.28 3.56 -7.99
C GLN A 67 -7.98 3.19 -9.46
N LEU A 68 -8.83 2.41 -10.13
CA LEU A 68 -8.62 1.98 -11.51
C LEU A 68 -8.91 3.09 -12.53
N ASP A 69 -9.60 4.17 -12.16
CA ASP A 69 -9.96 5.26 -13.08
C ASP A 69 -8.79 6.22 -13.41
N GLY A 70 -7.59 5.95 -12.87
CA GLY A 70 -6.43 6.80 -13.05
C GLY A 70 -5.12 6.06 -13.39
N HIS A 71 -4.00 6.67 -13.00
CA HIS A 71 -2.66 6.09 -13.22
C HIS A 71 -2.43 4.79 -12.44
N LYS A 72 -3.20 4.57 -11.36
CA LYS A 72 -3.07 3.40 -10.49
C LYS A 72 -3.61 2.13 -11.15
N LYS A 73 -4.26 2.22 -12.32
CA LYS A 73 -4.54 1.05 -13.17
C LYS A 73 -3.28 0.30 -13.60
N MET A 74 -2.10 0.90 -13.53
CA MET A 74 -0.85 0.18 -13.86
C MET A 74 -0.35 -0.68 -12.70
N TYR A 75 -0.91 -0.51 -11.50
CA TYR A 75 -0.46 -1.22 -10.32
C TYR A 75 -0.85 -2.69 -10.37
N GLY A 76 0.03 -3.55 -9.86
CA GLY A 76 -0.29 -4.96 -9.68
C GLY A 76 -1.12 -5.18 -8.42
N TYR A 77 -1.71 -6.37 -8.29
CA TYR A 77 -2.55 -6.72 -7.14
C TYR A 77 -1.85 -6.55 -5.77
N LYS A 78 -0.51 -6.71 -5.71
CA LYS A 78 0.27 -6.49 -4.48
C LYS A 78 0.26 -5.03 -4.04
N LEU A 79 0.38 -4.10 -4.99
CA LEU A 79 0.36 -2.67 -4.69
C LEU A 79 -1.06 -2.18 -4.41
N HIS A 80 -2.07 -2.69 -5.12
CA HIS A 80 -3.47 -2.47 -4.74
C HIS A 80 -3.80 -2.99 -3.34
N HIS A 81 -3.26 -4.15 -2.96
CA HIS A 81 -3.39 -4.68 -1.59
C HIS A 81 -2.77 -3.75 -0.55
N LEU A 82 -1.58 -3.21 -0.80
CA LEU A 82 -0.96 -2.21 0.07
C LEU A 82 -1.82 -0.95 0.18
N ASN A 83 -2.35 -0.45 -0.93
CA ASN A 83 -3.23 0.72 -0.94
C ASN A 83 -4.50 0.48 -0.11
N CYS A 84 -5.08 -0.72 -0.20
CA CYS A 84 -6.22 -1.10 0.64
C CYS A 84 -5.85 -1.04 2.13
N ILE A 85 -4.69 -1.57 2.52
CA ILE A 85 -4.22 -1.52 3.91
C ILE A 85 -4.00 -0.07 4.36
N GLN A 86 -3.37 0.76 3.52
CA GLN A 86 -3.13 2.18 3.83
C GLN A 86 -4.42 2.98 3.95
N ALA A 87 -5.46 2.62 3.20
CA ALA A 87 -6.80 3.18 3.34
C ALA A 87 -7.59 2.62 4.54
N GLY A 88 -7.00 1.70 5.32
CA GLY A 88 -7.61 1.13 6.52
C GLY A 88 -8.44 -0.14 6.29
N PHE A 89 -8.47 -0.68 5.07
CA PHE A 89 -9.18 -1.92 4.80
C PHE A 89 -8.42 -3.14 5.33
N VAL A 90 -9.17 -4.09 5.88
CA VAL A 90 -8.65 -5.38 6.33
C VAL A 90 -8.99 -6.40 5.26
N VAL A 91 -8.07 -6.63 4.32
CA VAL A 91 -8.29 -7.52 3.18
C VAL A 91 -7.08 -8.41 2.92
N THR A 92 -7.33 -9.62 2.39
CA THR A 92 -6.26 -10.54 1.99
C THR A 92 -5.79 -10.24 0.55
N GLN A 93 -4.54 -10.59 0.24
CA GLN A 93 -4.04 -10.49 -1.14
C GLN A 93 -4.84 -11.33 -2.12
N ASN A 94 -5.38 -12.47 -1.68
CA ASN A 94 -6.19 -13.34 -2.53
C ASN A 94 -7.52 -12.68 -2.88
N THR A 95 -8.18 -12.07 -1.89
CA THR A 95 -9.42 -11.32 -2.09
C THR A 95 -9.21 -10.19 -3.10
N VAL A 96 -8.18 -9.35 -2.91
CA VAL A 96 -7.86 -8.25 -3.85
C VAL A 96 -7.57 -8.78 -5.25
N ARG A 97 -6.83 -9.89 -5.38
CA ARG A 97 -6.55 -10.50 -6.68
C ARG A 97 -7.81 -10.99 -7.38
N HIS A 98 -8.72 -11.63 -6.65
CA HIS A 98 -9.99 -12.11 -7.22
C HIS A 98 -10.89 -10.94 -7.63
N LEU A 99 -10.99 -9.90 -6.79
CA LEU A 99 -11.71 -8.68 -7.10
C LEU A 99 -11.15 -8.00 -8.36
N LEU A 100 -9.83 -7.81 -8.45
CA LEU A 100 -9.21 -7.23 -9.64
C LEU A 100 -9.41 -8.07 -10.90
N ARG A 101 -9.43 -9.40 -10.80
CA ARG A 101 -9.73 -10.27 -11.95
C ARG A 101 -11.19 -10.10 -12.44
N PHE A 102 -12.10 -9.76 -11.53
CA PHE A 102 -13.49 -9.48 -11.86
C PHE A 102 -13.68 -8.05 -12.40
N LEU A 103 -13.02 -7.06 -11.79
CA LEU A 103 -13.16 -5.64 -12.10
C LEU A 103 -12.35 -5.19 -13.34
N ASP A 104 -11.16 -5.74 -13.54
CA ASP A 104 -10.21 -5.39 -14.62
C ASP A 104 -9.58 -6.67 -15.22
N PRO A 105 -10.37 -7.55 -15.87
CA PRO A 105 -9.85 -8.78 -16.46
C PRO A 105 -8.80 -8.50 -17.55
N ASP A 106 -9.01 -7.46 -18.35
CA ASP A 106 -8.12 -7.06 -19.43
C ASP A 106 -6.78 -6.57 -18.90
N GLY A 107 -6.76 -5.69 -17.91
CA GLY A 107 -5.51 -5.23 -17.30
C GLY A 107 -4.78 -6.37 -16.60
N VAL A 108 -5.50 -7.32 -15.98
CA VAL A 108 -4.86 -8.52 -15.40
C VAL A 108 -4.17 -9.35 -16.48
N GLU A 109 -4.83 -9.60 -17.60
CA GLU A 109 -4.25 -10.36 -18.72
C GLU A 109 -3.09 -9.61 -19.39
N GLN A 110 -3.19 -8.29 -19.55
CA GLN A 110 -2.10 -7.45 -20.06
C GLN A 110 -0.85 -7.53 -19.18
N ARG A 111 -1.01 -7.46 -17.85
CA ARG A 111 0.10 -7.62 -16.91
C ARG A 111 0.67 -9.04 -16.95
N ARG A 112 -0.19 -10.06 -17.06
CA ARG A 112 0.23 -11.47 -17.19
C ARG A 112 1.13 -11.71 -18.41
N ARG A 113 0.86 -11.01 -19.51
CA ARG A 113 1.72 -11.06 -20.72
C ARG A 113 3.11 -10.46 -20.52
N ASN A 114 3.38 -9.80 -19.39
CA ASN A 114 4.64 -9.13 -19.06
C ASN A 114 5.13 -8.17 -20.15
N ARG A 115 4.20 -7.54 -20.89
CA ARG A 115 4.52 -6.55 -21.91
C ARG A 115 4.39 -5.15 -21.30
N LEU A 116 5.45 -4.37 -21.44
CA LEU A 116 5.42 -2.96 -21.04
C LEU A 116 4.43 -2.20 -21.94
N GLN A 117 3.33 -1.70 -21.36
CA GLN A 117 2.51 -0.71 -22.04
C GLN A 117 3.26 0.61 -22.09
N ARG A 118 3.71 1.00 -23.29
CA ARG A 118 4.28 2.32 -23.53
C ARG A 118 3.13 3.32 -23.68
N ARG A 119 3.19 4.42 -22.93
CA ARG A 119 2.29 5.56 -23.15
C ARG A 119 2.64 6.18 -24.50
N ARG A 120 1.63 6.64 -25.24
CA ARG A 120 1.88 7.43 -26.46
C ARG A 120 2.53 8.74 -26.04
N TYR A 121 3.79 8.89 -26.36
CA TYR A 121 4.56 10.09 -26.07
C TYR A 121 4.40 11.04 -27.26
N ILE A 122 3.74 12.17 -27.03
CA ILE A 122 3.57 13.23 -28.04
C ILE A 122 4.32 14.44 -27.53
N ASN A 123 5.22 14.95 -28.36
CA ASN A 123 5.96 16.16 -28.09
C ASN A 123 5.70 17.16 -29.22
N SER A 124 5.48 18.42 -28.87
CA SER A 124 5.07 19.50 -29.78
C SER A 124 6.14 19.87 -30.80
N GLY A 125 7.41 19.51 -30.57
CA GLY A 125 8.51 19.81 -31.49
C GLY A 125 9.89 19.54 -30.86
N PRO A 126 10.97 19.73 -31.64
CA PRO A 126 12.33 19.75 -31.12
C PRO A 126 12.48 20.76 -29.98
N ASN A 127 13.36 20.49 -29.03
CA ASN A 127 13.66 21.33 -27.85
C ASN A 127 12.49 21.63 -26.90
N PHE A 128 11.33 20.99 -27.05
CA PHE A 128 10.18 21.24 -26.17
C PHE A 128 10.26 20.48 -24.84
N LEU A 129 10.87 19.29 -24.82
CA LEU A 129 11.05 18.49 -23.60
C LEU A 129 12.34 17.69 -23.69
N TRP A 130 13.21 17.86 -22.69
CA TRP A 130 14.46 17.12 -22.57
C TRP A 130 14.33 16.02 -21.52
N HIS A 131 14.72 14.80 -21.89
CA HIS A 131 14.84 13.69 -20.96
C HIS A 131 16.26 13.62 -20.44
N VAL A 132 16.40 13.64 -19.12
CA VAL A 132 17.69 13.46 -18.44
C VAL A 132 17.63 12.17 -17.64
N ASP A 133 18.63 11.32 -17.82
CA ASP A 133 18.77 10.08 -17.06
C ASP A 133 20.19 9.97 -16.49
N SER A 134 20.29 9.45 -15.26
CA SER A 134 21.54 9.35 -14.50
C SER A 134 21.95 7.89 -14.36
N TYR A 135 23.16 7.58 -14.79
CA TYR A 135 23.76 6.26 -14.63
C TYR A 135 24.53 6.18 -13.30
N ASP A 136 23.81 5.77 -12.25
CA ASP A 136 24.30 5.79 -10.88
C ASP A 136 25.17 4.59 -10.47
N LYS A 137 25.45 3.63 -11.38
CA LYS A 137 26.22 2.42 -10.99
C LYS A 137 27.65 2.71 -10.56
N LEU A 138 28.25 3.81 -11.05
CA LEU A 138 29.60 4.23 -10.71
C LEU A 138 29.67 5.27 -9.57
N LYS A 139 28.51 5.65 -9.03
CA LYS A 139 28.39 6.63 -7.95
C LYS A 139 29.20 6.27 -6.69
N PRO A 140 29.33 4.98 -6.28
CA PRO A 140 30.23 4.60 -5.18
C PRO A 140 31.71 4.92 -5.42
N TYR A 141 32.13 5.08 -6.68
CA TYR A 141 33.49 5.45 -7.07
C TYR A 141 33.63 6.96 -7.35
N GLY A 142 32.62 7.76 -7.01
CA GLY A 142 32.62 9.20 -7.23
C GLY A 142 32.35 9.65 -8.68
N ILE A 143 31.98 8.71 -9.56
CA ILE A 143 31.71 9.01 -10.98
C ILE A 143 30.19 9.03 -11.19
N CYS A 144 29.67 10.20 -11.55
CA CYS A 144 28.28 10.38 -11.93
C CYS A 144 28.20 10.65 -13.44
N ILE A 145 27.50 9.81 -14.19
CA ILE A 145 27.30 9.97 -15.64
C ILE A 145 25.84 10.33 -15.87
N ASN A 146 25.59 11.45 -16.52
CA ASN A 146 24.23 11.89 -16.87
C ASN A 146 24.12 11.99 -18.39
N GLY A 147 23.08 11.39 -18.96
CA GLY A 147 22.72 11.54 -20.37
C GLY A 147 21.50 12.44 -20.50
N ALA A 148 21.48 13.29 -21.53
CA ALA A 148 20.32 14.10 -21.89
C ALA A 148 19.99 13.91 -23.36
N ILE A 149 18.72 13.69 -23.68
CA ILE A 149 18.22 13.48 -25.05
C ILE A 149 16.98 14.35 -25.26
N ASP A 150 16.87 15.01 -26.42
CA ASP A 150 15.63 15.68 -26.82
C ASP A 150 14.52 14.64 -26.99
N GLY A 151 13.41 14.87 -26.31
CA GLY A 151 12.26 13.97 -26.34
C GLY A 151 11.56 13.94 -27.69
N PHE A 152 11.86 14.84 -28.62
CA PHE A 152 11.22 14.85 -29.94
C PHE A 152 11.55 13.55 -30.72
N PRO A 153 10.57 12.67 -30.97
CA PRO A 153 10.79 11.54 -31.86
C PRO A 153 10.93 12.09 -33.28
N GLY A 154 12.10 11.93 -33.88
CA GLY A 154 12.32 12.32 -35.28
C GLY A 154 11.26 11.70 -36.20
N GLN A 155 10.87 12.44 -37.24
CA GLN A 155 10.00 11.92 -38.32
C GLN A 155 10.67 10.77 -39.07
#